data_AF-A0A3D2UFA4-F1
#
_entry.id   AF-A0A3D2UFA4-F1
#
_cell.length_a   1.000
_cell.length_b   1.000
_cell.length_c   1.000
_cell.angle_alpha   90.00
_cell.angle_beta   90.00
_cell.angle_gamma   90.00
#
_symmetry.space_group_name_H-M   'P 1'
#
loop_
_entity.id
_entity.type
_entity.pdbx_description
1 polymer ?
#
loop_
_entity_poly.entity_id
_entity_poly.type
_entity_poly.pdbx_seq_one_letter_code
_entity_poly.pdbx_strand_id
1 'polypeptide(L)'
;ITGAVADFTEAMAGGDATVAQQAQAMRARAHMSAAIWDAINPSASGCTLSDGTGCALDFGAAVADAEAVLATVAGSDWQFNVGFSSSSTSSPQHSNVNSRGENQWDETLVANTGPGGTSRGAIALMDPYSGVADVAVTKAHTQYGTNQYAPLTMASERLMHLIVAEDALNAGDAAGFAAAINKIRVDLDGMSAYAAGTSPTAGVADAVVALSHTRRANTLFMGLRLQDMYRWGLTDPKWQAASQAMTSPGMMLPITVVECRANENVPSCG
;
A
#
# COMPACT_ATOMS: atom_id res chain seq x y z
N ILE A 1 -8.29 -1.93 15.42
CA ILE A 1 -6.90 -2.38 15.16
C ILE A 1 -6.40 -3.31 16.27
N THR A 2 -6.54 -2.93 17.55
CA THR A 2 -6.15 -3.77 18.71
C THR A 2 -6.76 -5.18 18.71
N GLY A 3 -8.05 -5.33 18.35
CA GLY A 3 -8.68 -6.65 18.22
C GLY A 3 -8.01 -7.53 17.15
N ALA A 4 -7.74 -6.98 15.96
CA ALA A 4 -7.07 -7.70 14.89
C ALA A 4 -5.66 -8.18 15.29
N VAL A 5 -4.89 -7.37 16.03
CA VAL A 5 -3.57 -7.75 16.53
C VAL A 5 -3.66 -8.94 17.50
N ALA A 6 -4.67 -8.95 18.38
CA ALA A 6 -4.92 -10.06 19.29
C ALA A 6 -5.29 -11.33 18.51
N ASP A 7 -6.23 -11.24 17.56
CA ASP A 7 -6.68 -12.39 16.75
C ASP A 7 -5.53 -13.03 15.96
N PHE A 8 -4.64 -12.21 15.36
CA PHE A 8 -3.48 -12.74 14.66
C PHE A 8 -2.44 -13.36 15.60
N THR A 9 -2.30 -12.81 16.81
CA THR A 9 -1.42 -13.40 17.83
C THR A 9 -1.92 -14.78 18.27
N GLU A 10 -3.23 -14.93 18.42
CA GLU A 10 -3.85 -16.23 18.70
C GLU A 10 -3.66 -17.21 17.54
N ALA A 11 -3.90 -16.76 16.30
CA ALA A 11 -3.73 -17.60 15.11
C ALA A 11 -2.28 -18.13 14.96
N MET A 12 -1.28 -17.32 15.32
CA MET A 12 0.13 -17.76 15.34
C MET A 12 0.40 -18.90 16.33
N ALA A 13 -0.38 -19.01 17.41
CA ALA A 13 -0.23 -20.06 18.41
C ALA A 13 -0.95 -21.38 18.03
N GLY A 14 -1.71 -21.40 16.91
CA GLY A 14 -2.56 -22.52 16.49
C GLY A 14 -1.84 -23.76 15.95
N GLY A 15 -0.50 -23.73 15.82
CA GLY A 15 0.33 -24.91 15.51
C GLY A 15 0.55 -25.22 14.01
N ASP A 16 -0.18 -24.58 13.09
CA ASP A 16 0.10 -24.66 11.65
C ASP A 16 1.10 -23.56 11.25
N ALA A 17 2.26 -23.95 10.72
CA ALA A 17 3.33 -23.03 10.37
C ALA A 17 2.96 -22.05 9.23
N THR A 18 2.11 -22.48 8.29
CA THR A 18 1.65 -21.64 7.18
C THR A 18 0.68 -20.58 7.69
N VAL A 19 -0.28 -21.00 8.53
CA VAL A 19 -1.23 -20.08 9.16
C VAL A 19 -0.49 -19.10 10.06
N ALA A 20 0.51 -19.56 10.82
CA ALA A 20 1.33 -18.70 11.66
C ALA A 20 2.10 -17.65 10.85
N GLN A 21 2.74 -18.02 9.73
CA GLN A 21 3.42 -17.08 8.83
C GLN A 21 2.44 -16.03 8.26
N GLN A 22 1.27 -16.47 7.79
CA GLN A 22 0.24 -15.58 7.25
C GLN A 22 -0.32 -14.63 8.30
N ALA A 23 -0.62 -15.15 9.49
CA ALA A 23 -1.08 -14.36 10.63
C ALA A 23 -0.02 -13.33 11.07
N GLN A 24 1.26 -13.71 11.10
CA GLN A 24 2.35 -12.80 11.43
C GLN A 24 2.49 -11.66 10.40
N ALA A 25 2.39 -11.97 9.11
CA ALA A 25 2.39 -10.94 8.06
C ALA A 25 1.19 -9.98 8.16
N MET A 26 0.02 -10.51 8.53
CA MET A 26 -1.17 -9.70 8.77
C MET A 26 -1.06 -8.85 10.05
N ARG A 27 -0.38 -9.36 11.09
CA ARG A 27 -0.09 -8.61 12.31
C ARG A 27 0.89 -7.47 12.05
N ALA A 28 1.95 -7.70 11.26
CA ALA A 28 2.85 -6.64 10.79
C ALA A 28 2.06 -5.51 10.08
N ARG A 29 1.19 -5.89 9.13
CA ARG A 29 0.32 -4.95 8.43
C ARG A 29 -0.63 -4.20 9.38
N ALA A 30 -1.18 -4.88 10.38
CA ALA A 30 -2.07 -4.26 11.36
C ALA A 30 -1.34 -3.22 12.21
N HIS A 31 -0.13 -3.51 12.68
CA HIS A 31 0.71 -2.55 13.40
C HIS A 31 1.11 -1.36 12.53
N MET A 32 1.53 -1.58 11.29
CA MET A 32 1.79 -0.50 10.32
C MET A 32 0.55 0.37 10.12
N SER A 33 -0.62 -0.24 9.95
CA SER A 33 -1.87 0.50 9.77
C SER A 33 -2.26 1.30 11.01
N ALA A 34 -1.91 0.82 12.22
CA ALA A 34 -2.07 1.56 13.47
C ALA A 34 -1.24 2.84 13.48
N ALA A 35 0.05 2.73 13.19
CA ALA A 35 0.96 3.87 13.16
C ALA A 35 0.55 4.90 12.09
N ILE A 36 0.12 4.43 10.90
CA ILE A 36 -0.42 5.32 9.86
C ILE A 36 -1.71 6.00 10.35
N TRP A 37 -2.60 5.27 11.02
CA TRP A 37 -3.83 5.82 11.56
C TRP A 37 -3.57 6.93 12.57
N ASP A 38 -2.63 6.70 13.49
CA ASP A 38 -2.23 7.70 14.49
C ASP A 38 -1.63 8.96 13.85
N ALA A 39 -1.02 8.84 12.67
CA ALA A 39 -0.50 9.98 11.90
C ALA A 39 -1.59 10.78 11.15
N ILE A 40 -2.74 10.16 10.83
CA ILE A 40 -3.77 10.79 9.99
C ILE A 40 -5.09 11.12 10.72
N ASN A 41 -5.35 10.55 11.89
CA ASN A 41 -6.60 10.71 12.63
C ASN A 41 -6.37 11.45 13.97
N PRO A 42 -7.23 12.41 14.37
CA PRO A 42 -8.49 12.82 13.73
C PRO A 42 -8.34 13.76 12.53
N SER A 43 -7.15 14.32 12.34
CA SER A 43 -6.80 15.15 11.19
C SER A 43 -5.37 14.84 10.81
N ALA A 44 -5.10 14.74 9.51
CA ALA A 44 -3.74 14.56 9.04
C ALA A 44 -2.88 15.71 9.52
N SER A 45 -1.89 15.40 10.37
CA SER A 45 -0.98 16.41 10.92
C SER A 45 0.04 16.89 9.88
N GLY A 46 0.01 16.35 8.65
CA GLY A 46 0.95 16.68 7.59
C GLY A 46 2.37 16.38 8.04
N CYS A 47 2.81 15.14 7.84
CA CYS A 47 4.15 14.79 8.24
C CYS A 47 5.14 15.34 7.20
N THR A 48 5.96 16.31 7.63
CA THR A 48 6.76 17.13 6.73
C THR A 48 8.24 16.93 7.04
N LEU A 49 9.00 16.34 6.11
CA LEU A 49 10.46 16.39 6.11
C LEU A 49 10.93 17.85 5.93
N SER A 50 12.19 18.13 6.25
CA SER A 50 12.77 19.48 6.23
C SER A 50 12.74 20.16 4.83
N ASP A 51 12.45 19.41 3.77
CA ASP A 51 12.28 19.89 2.40
C ASP A 51 10.79 20.08 1.97
N GLY A 52 9.83 19.81 2.84
CA GLY A 52 8.41 19.93 2.54
C GLY A 52 7.77 18.67 1.94
N THR A 53 8.52 17.56 1.76
CA THR A 53 8.05 16.38 1.03
C THR A 53 7.95 15.13 1.90
N GLY A 54 6.73 14.80 2.34
CA GLY A 54 6.39 13.56 3.04
C GLY A 54 7.16 13.28 4.34
N CYS A 55 6.91 12.14 4.98
CA CYS A 55 7.76 11.62 6.05
C CYS A 55 7.70 10.09 6.09
N ALA A 56 8.71 9.52 6.76
CA ALA A 56 8.72 8.13 7.18
C ALA A 56 8.16 8.01 8.61
N LEU A 57 7.53 6.89 8.92
CA LEU A 57 6.93 6.64 10.23
C LEU A 57 7.74 5.59 11.00
N ASP A 58 7.73 5.72 12.33
CA ASP A 58 8.11 4.64 13.23
C ASP A 58 7.03 3.55 13.18
N PHE A 59 7.43 2.32 12.86
CA PHE A 59 6.53 1.18 12.79
C PHE A 59 6.73 0.16 13.91
N GLY A 60 7.73 0.35 14.78
CA GLY A 60 7.93 -0.41 16.02
C GLY A 60 7.66 -1.91 15.89
N ALA A 61 6.60 -2.40 16.54
CA ALA A 61 6.22 -3.82 16.54
C ALA A 61 5.98 -4.42 15.14
N ALA A 62 5.62 -3.61 14.14
CA ALA A 62 5.45 -4.10 12.77
C ALA A 62 6.76 -4.58 12.15
N VAL A 63 7.90 -3.94 12.50
CA VAL A 63 9.22 -4.29 11.96
C VAL A 63 9.62 -5.68 12.43
N ALA A 64 9.46 -5.98 13.73
CA ALA A 64 9.78 -7.29 14.28
C ALA A 64 8.98 -8.42 13.60
N ASP A 65 7.69 -8.19 13.33
CA ASP A 65 6.88 -9.15 12.59
C ASP A 65 7.28 -9.25 11.12
N ALA A 66 7.57 -8.12 10.47
CA ALA A 66 8.01 -8.09 9.08
C ALA A 66 9.33 -8.85 8.90
N GLU A 67 10.33 -8.61 9.73
CA GLU A 67 11.63 -9.30 9.68
C GLU A 67 11.49 -10.81 9.92
N ALA A 68 10.62 -11.20 10.87
CA ALA A 68 10.33 -12.61 11.12
C ALA A 68 9.69 -13.30 9.90
N VAL A 69 8.77 -12.63 9.21
CA VAL A 69 8.20 -13.15 7.96
C VAL A 69 9.27 -13.22 6.87
N LEU A 70 10.07 -12.15 6.70
CA LEU A 70 11.14 -12.08 5.70
C LEU A 70 12.16 -13.23 5.84
N ALA A 71 12.48 -13.62 7.08
CA ALA A 71 13.37 -14.75 7.37
C ALA A 71 12.83 -16.09 6.84
N THR A 72 11.52 -16.22 6.62
CA THR A 72 10.87 -17.46 6.18
C THR A 72 10.59 -17.52 4.67
N VAL A 73 10.43 -16.38 4.00
CA VAL A 73 10.06 -16.31 2.57
C VAL A 73 11.26 -16.21 1.64
N ALA A 74 12.41 -15.76 2.15
CA ALA A 74 13.73 -15.88 1.51
C ALA A 74 13.83 -15.43 0.03
N GLY A 75 13.17 -14.34 -0.38
CA GLY A 75 13.26 -13.80 -1.74
C GLY A 75 12.37 -14.48 -2.77
N SER A 76 11.33 -15.20 -2.34
CA SER A 76 10.43 -15.94 -3.24
C SER A 76 9.34 -15.07 -3.89
N ASP A 77 9.32 -13.76 -3.61
CA ASP A 77 8.22 -12.83 -3.96
C ASP A 77 6.88 -13.31 -3.37
N TRP A 78 6.93 -13.75 -2.10
CA TRP A 78 5.80 -14.39 -1.44
C TRP A 78 4.59 -13.45 -1.26
N GLN A 79 3.38 -14.02 -1.36
CA GLN A 79 2.11 -13.32 -1.19
C GLN A 79 1.11 -14.17 -0.41
N PHE A 80 0.47 -13.56 0.59
CA PHE A 80 -0.75 -14.07 1.18
C PHE A 80 -1.96 -13.50 0.43
N ASN A 81 -2.65 -14.38 -0.29
CA ASN A 81 -3.70 -14.03 -1.23
C ASN A 81 -5.05 -14.59 -0.79
N VAL A 82 -6.10 -13.78 -0.93
CA VAL A 82 -7.49 -14.26 -0.96
C VAL A 82 -7.79 -14.69 -2.39
N GLY A 83 -7.97 -16.00 -2.57
CA GLY A 83 -8.27 -16.61 -3.87
C GLY A 83 -9.75 -16.57 -4.22
N PHE A 84 -10.03 -16.50 -5.52
CA PHE A 84 -11.37 -16.58 -6.09
C PHE A 84 -11.42 -17.73 -7.09
N SER A 85 -12.61 -18.27 -7.33
CA SER A 85 -12.83 -19.29 -8.34
C SER A 85 -14.28 -19.33 -8.78
N SER A 86 -14.58 -20.10 -9.82
CA SER A 86 -15.95 -20.39 -10.22
C SER A 86 -16.75 -21.19 -9.18
N SER A 87 -16.07 -21.85 -8.23
CA SER A 87 -16.67 -22.80 -7.28
C SER A 87 -16.68 -22.36 -5.81
N SER A 88 -15.87 -21.37 -5.41
CA SER A 88 -15.77 -20.92 -4.01
C SER A 88 -16.38 -19.53 -3.78
N THR A 89 -15.97 -18.54 -4.58
CA THR A 89 -16.39 -17.14 -4.49
C THR A 89 -16.00 -16.42 -5.77
N SER A 90 -16.95 -15.67 -6.35
CA SER A 90 -16.67 -14.82 -7.51
C SER A 90 -16.14 -13.45 -7.09
N SER A 91 -15.21 -12.89 -7.85
CA SER A 91 -14.78 -11.49 -7.72
C SER A 91 -15.22 -10.74 -8.98
N PRO A 92 -16.10 -9.72 -8.87
CA PRO A 92 -16.46 -8.90 -10.02
C PRO A 92 -15.33 -7.93 -10.42
N GLN A 93 -14.19 -7.93 -9.71
CA GLN A 93 -13.13 -6.95 -9.91
C GLN A 93 -12.59 -6.97 -11.35
N HIS A 94 -12.39 -8.16 -11.93
CA HIS A 94 -11.97 -8.27 -13.33
C HIS A 94 -12.98 -7.63 -14.29
N SER A 95 -14.28 -7.97 -14.18
CA SER A 95 -15.29 -7.41 -15.10
C SER A 95 -15.52 -5.92 -14.88
N ASN A 96 -15.43 -5.44 -13.63
CA ASN A 96 -15.56 -4.03 -13.30
C ASN A 96 -14.38 -3.20 -13.84
N VAL A 97 -13.16 -3.74 -13.81
CA VAL A 97 -11.95 -3.08 -14.34
C VAL A 97 -11.85 -3.19 -15.86
N ASN A 98 -12.15 -4.38 -16.43
CA ASN A 98 -11.79 -4.71 -17.82
C ASN A 98 -12.97 -4.62 -18.80
N SER A 99 -14.22 -4.69 -18.33
CA SER A 99 -15.41 -4.75 -19.20
C SER A 99 -16.41 -3.64 -18.97
N ARG A 100 -16.63 -3.23 -17.70
CA ARG A 100 -17.63 -2.23 -17.34
C ARG A 100 -17.05 -0.83 -17.11
N GLY A 101 -15.74 -0.74 -16.86
CA GLY A 101 -15.08 0.53 -16.57
C GLY A 101 -15.55 1.19 -15.27
N GLU A 102 -16.08 0.42 -14.31
CA GLU A 102 -16.57 0.94 -13.02
C GLU A 102 -15.42 1.18 -12.03
N ASN A 103 -14.41 0.30 -12.06
CA ASN A 103 -13.19 0.45 -11.27
C ASN A 103 -12.05 0.79 -12.24
N GLN A 104 -11.95 2.06 -12.62
CA GLN A 104 -10.90 2.53 -13.52
C GLN A 104 -9.54 2.58 -12.80
N TRP A 105 -8.48 2.45 -13.59
CA TRP A 105 -7.13 2.70 -13.09
C TRP A 105 -6.93 4.20 -12.90
N ASP A 106 -6.12 4.55 -11.91
CA ASP A 106 -5.49 5.87 -11.85
C ASP A 106 -4.68 6.06 -13.15
N GLU A 107 -4.96 7.13 -13.89
CA GLU A 107 -4.37 7.40 -15.21
C GLU A 107 -2.87 7.64 -15.15
N THR A 108 -2.36 7.99 -13.97
CA THR A 108 -0.91 8.13 -13.74
C THR A 108 -0.23 6.78 -13.46
N LEU A 109 -1.00 5.70 -13.26
CA LEU A 109 -0.50 4.33 -13.20
C LEU A 109 -0.62 3.64 -14.56
N VAL A 110 -1.81 3.72 -15.15
CA VAL A 110 -2.14 3.08 -16.42
C VAL A 110 -3.05 4.01 -17.20
N ALA A 111 -2.71 4.28 -18.46
CA ALA A 111 -3.55 5.11 -19.31
C ALA A 111 -4.93 4.46 -19.49
N ASN A 112 -6.01 5.23 -19.31
CA ASN A 112 -7.35 4.79 -19.64
C ASN A 112 -7.64 5.09 -21.13
N THR A 113 -8.09 4.10 -21.89
CA THR A 113 -8.36 4.17 -23.34
C THR A 113 -9.81 3.83 -23.65
N GLY A 114 -10.22 4.03 -24.91
CA GLY A 114 -11.59 3.76 -25.38
C GLY A 114 -12.60 4.88 -25.09
N PRO A 115 -13.83 4.80 -25.64
CA PRO A 115 -14.86 5.82 -25.42
C PRO A 115 -15.18 5.98 -23.92
N GLY A 116 -14.95 7.16 -23.37
CA GLY A 116 -15.14 7.44 -21.94
C GLY A 116 -14.06 6.86 -21.01
N GLY A 117 -12.92 6.39 -21.54
CA GLY A 117 -11.80 5.89 -20.72
C GLY A 117 -12.09 4.54 -20.04
N THR A 118 -13.01 3.74 -20.58
CA THR A 118 -13.48 2.50 -19.93
C THR A 118 -12.55 1.31 -20.10
N SER A 119 -11.51 1.42 -20.92
CA SER A 119 -10.56 0.35 -21.22
C SER A 119 -9.17 0.66 -20.67
N ARG A 120 -8.40 -0.39 -20.40
CA ARG A 120 -7.04 -0.29 -19.89
C ARG A 120 -6.04 -0.17 -21.04
N GLY A 121 -5.22 0.87 -21.02
CA GLY A 121 -4.18 1.17 -22.01
C GLY A 121 -2.78 0.76 -21.56
N ALA A 122 -1.77 1.50 -22.00
CA ALA A 122 -0.38 1.25 -21.63
C ALA A 122 -0.07 1.68 -20.18
N ILE A 123 0.96 1.08 -19.59
CA ILE A 123 1.50 1.50 -18.29
C ILE A 123 2.01 2.94 -18.41
N ALA A 124 1.54 3.81 -17.52
CA ALA A 124 1.91 5.22 -17.49
C ALA A 124 2.96 5.51 -16.40
N LEU A 125 2.95 4.75 -15.29
CA LEU A 125 3.97 4.89 -14.25
C LEU A 125 5.31 4.34 -14.74
N MET A 126 6.31 5.21 -14.81
CA MET A 126 7.69 4.83 -15.12
C MET A 126 8.49 4.70 -13.83
N ASP A 127 9.39 3.72 -13.78
CA ASP A 127 10.40 3.61 -12.75
C ASP A 127 11.32 4.83 -12.79
N PRO A 128 11.47 5.55 -11.66
CA PRO A 128 12.10 6.86 -11.68
C PRO A 128 13.63 6.79 -11.85
N TYR A 129 14.24 5.60 -11.76
CA TYR A 129 15.68 5.41 -11.90
C TYR A 129 16.10 4.86 -13.27
N SER A 130 15.24 4.04 -13.90
CA SER A 130 15.53 3.41 -15.19
C SER A 130 14.72 3.98 -16.36
N GLY A 131 13.64 4.71 -16.08
CA GLY A 131 12.74 5.30 -17.08
C GLY A 131 11.90 4.28 -17.86
N VAL A 132 11.90 3.01 -17.43
CA VAL A 132 11.05 1.95 -18.02
C VAL A 132 9.73 1.84 -17.28
N ALA A 133 8.73 1.18 -17.87
CA ALA A 133 7.45 0.95 -17.20
C ALA A 133 7.63 0.20 -15.87
N ASP A 134 6.93 0.65 -14.82
CA ASP A 134 7.07 0.05 -13.48
C ASP A 134 6.69 -1.45 -13.48
N VAL A 135 7.57 -2.27 -12.91
CA VAL A 135 7.43 -3.73 -12.93
C VAL A 135 6.24 -4.22 -12.10
N ALA A 136 6.00 -3.63 -10.92
CA ALA A 136 4.91 -4.03 -10.05
C ALA A 136 3.55 -3.62 -10.65
N VAL A 137 3.47 -2.41 -11.23
CA VAL A 137 2.27 -1.98 -11.97
C VAL A 137 2.04 -2.88 -13.18
N THR A 138 3.09 -3.27 -13.91
CA THR A 138 3.00 -4.18 -15.06
C THR A 138 2.47 -5.56 -14.66
N LYS A 139 2.96 -6.11 -13.53
CA LYS A 139 2.46 -7.39 -12.96
C LYS A 139 0.97 -7.28 -12.60
N ALA A 140 0.58 -6.24 -11.88
CA ALA A 140 -0.83 -6.00 -11.51
C ALA A 140 -1.74 -5.80 -12.74
N HIS A 141 -1.28 -4.99 -13.71
CA HIS A 141 -1.97 -4.75 -14.97
C HIS A 141 -2.25 -6.05 -15.73
N THR A 142 -1.27 -6.96 -15.77
CA THR A 142 -1.40 -8.27 -16.41
C THR A 142 -2.38 -9.15 -15.64
N GLN A 143 -2.22 -9.25 -14.31
CA GLN A 143 -3.07 -10.07 -13.44
C GLN A 143 -4.55 -9.73 -13.59
N TYR A 144 -4.92 -8.45 -13.43
CA TYR A 144 -6.33 -8.03 -13.51
C TYR A 144 -6.83 -7.86 -14.95
N GLY A 145 -5.93 -7.96 -15.93
CA GLY A 145 -6.27 -7.87 -17.35
C GLY A 145 -6.62 -9.20 -18.01
N THR A 146 -6.12 -10.32 -17.48
CA THR A 146 -6.27 -11.65 -18.09
C THR A 146 -6.92 -12.68 -17.17
N ASN A 147 -6.88 -12.47 -15.85
CA ASN A 147 -7.41 -13.42 -14.89
C ASN A 147 -8.76 -12.94 -14.32
N GLN A 148 -9.84 -13.61 -14.71
CA GLN A 148 -11.19 -13.33 -14.20
C GLN A 148 -11.30 -13.53 -12.67
N TYR A 149 -10.46 -14.39 -12.11
CA TYR A 149 -10.40 -14.72 -10.69
C TYR A 149 -9.09 -14.25 -10.06
N ALA A 150 -8.56 -13.11 -10.53
CA ALA A 150 -7.37 -12.49 -9.97
C ALA A 150 -7.46 -12.42 -8.44
N PRO A 151 -6.48 -12.99 -7.70
CA PRO A 151 -6.50 -12.97 -6.25
C PRO A 151 -6.32 -11.55 -5.72
N LEU A 152 -6.80 -11.30 -4.51
CA LEU A 152 -6.51 -10.08 -3.77
C LEU A 152 -5.38 -10.34 -2.77
N THR A 153 -4.29 -9.59 -2.89
CA THR A 153 -3.15 -9.70 -1.98
C THR A 153 -3.43 -8.96 -0.67
N MET A 154 -3.31 -9.69 0.45
CA MET A 154 -3.56 -9.16 1.79
C MET A 154 -2.27 -8.74 2.47
N ALA A 155 -1.20 -9.52 2.26
CA ALA A 155 0.16 -9.22 2.70
C ALA A 155 1.15 -9.82 1.70
N SER A 156 2.35 -9.27 1.62
CA SER A 156 3.39 -9.75 0.71
C SER A 156 4.77 -9.49 1.27
N GLU A 157 5.77 -10.22 0.76
CA GLU A 157 7.19 -9.99 1.04
C GLU A 157 7.60 -8.53 0.73
N ARG A 158 7.08 -7.99 -0.37
CA ARG A 158 7.26 -6.58 -0.76
C ARG A 158 6.72 -5.61 0.29
N LEU A 159 5.53 -5.87 0.83
CA LEU A 159 4.99 -5.05 1.92
C LEU A 159 5.86 -5.15 3.18
N MET A 160 6.38 -6.34 3.51
CA MET A 160 7.27 -6.51 4.66
C MET A 160 8.56 -5.69 4.49
N HIS A 161 9.18 -5.72 3.31
CA HIS A 161 10.33 -4.87 3.00
C HIS A 161 10.00 -3.38 3.05
N LEU A 162 8.80 -2.97 2.63
CA LEU A 162 8.36 -1.57 2.73
C LEU A 162 8.18 -1.09 4.18
N ILE A 163 7.71 -1.96 5.08
CA ILE A 163 7.64 -1.67 6.52
C ILE A 163 9.06 -1.43 7.07
N VAL A 164 9.99 -2.36 6.80
CA VAL A 164 11.38 -2.25 7.26
C VAL A 164 12.07 -1.02 6.67
N ALA A 165 11.88 -0.75 5.37
CA ALA A 165 12.47 0.39 4.70
C ALA A 165 12.02 1.71 5.35
N GLU A 166 10.71 1.89 5.49
CA GLU A 166 10.17 3.13 6.03
C GLU A 166 10.62 3.37 7.48
N ASP A 167 10.61 2.33 8.33
CA ASP A 167 11.11 2.45 9.69
C ASP A 167 12.60 2.84 9.75
N ALA A 168 13.43 2.21 8.92
CA ALA A 168 14.85 2.56 8.79
C ALA A 168 15.05 4.01 8.34
N LEU A 169 14.23 4.49 7.39
CA LEU A 169 14.28 5.89 6.95
C LEU A 169 13.89 6.84 8.09
N ASN A 170 12.87 6.50 8.89
CA ASN A 170 12.48 7.27 10.06
C ASN A 170 13.59 7.31 11.13
N ALA A 171 14.29 6.19 11.33
CA ALA A 171 15.42 6.09 12.26
C ALA A 171 16.72 6.78 11.74
N GLY A 172 16.73 7.28 10.51
CA GLY A 172 17.94 7.84 9.87
C GLY A 172 18.96 6.78 9.43
N ASP A 173 18.57 5.50 9.40
CA ASP A 173 19.39 4.40 8.89
C ASP A 173 19.31 4.32 7.36
N ALA A 174 20.12 5.14 6.70
CA ALA A 174 20.21 5.17 5.25
C ALA A 174 20.66 3.83 4.64
N ALA A 175 21.46 3.04 5.36
CA ALA A 175 21.96 1.75 4.88
C ALA A 175 20.86 0.69 4.95
N GLY A 176 20.13 0.60 6.07
CA GLY A 176 18.97 -0.26 6.24
C GLY A 176 17.86 0.06 5.25
N PHE A 177 17.55 1.34 5.05
CA PHE A 177 16.60 1.79 4.03
C PHE A 177 16.99 1.31 2.63
N ALA A 178 18.22 1.60 2.21
CA ALA A 178 18.70 1.23 0.89
C ALA A 178 18.70 -0.29 0.70
N ALA A 179 19.07 -1.06 1.72
CA ALA A 179 19.04 -2.52 1.68
C ALA A 179 17.61 -3.05 1.46
N ALA A 180 16.63 -2.56 2.22
CA ALA A 180 15.24 -3.00 2.12
C ALA A 180 14.59 -2.60 0.79
N ILE A 181 14.85 -1.39 0.27
CA ILE A 181 14.39 -0.98 -1.06
C ILE A 181 15.04 -1.80 -2.17
N ASN A 182 16.34 -2.07 -2.06
CA ASN A 182 17.07 -2.85 -3.07
C ASN A 182 16.69 -4.33 -3.08
N LYS A 183 16.19 -4.88 -1.97
CA LYS A 183 15.54 -6.20 -1.98
C LYS A 183 14.39 -6.23 -2.97
N ILE A 184 13.52 -5.22 -2.96
CA ILE A 184 12.40 -5.14 -3.91
C ILE A 184 12.93 -4.91 -5.33
N ARG A 185 13.74 -3.87 -5.51
CA ARG A 185 14.17 -3.43 -6.85
C ARG A 185 15.07 -4.45 -7.54
N VAL A 186 16.15 -4.86 -6.88
CA VAL A 186 17.20 -5.68 -7.48
C VAL A 186 16.80 -7.14 -7.42
N ASP A 187 16.46 -7.65 -6.24
CA ASP A 187 16.30 -9.09 -6.07
C ASP A 187 14.94 -9.58 -6.59
N LEU A 188 13.84 -8.85 -6.32
CA LEU A 188 12.49 -9.27 -6.74
C LEU A 188 12.05 -8.78 -8.13
N ASP A 189 12.59 -7.64 -8.60
CA ASP A 189 12.22 -7.05 -9.89
C ASP A 189 13.34 -7.11 -10.94
N GLY A 190 14.58 -7.43 -10.57
CA GLY A 190 15.72 -7.46 -11.50
C GLY A 190 16.09 -6.08 -12.06
N MET A 191 15.74 -5.01 -11.33
CA MET A 191 15.97 -3.61 -11.73
C MET A 191 17.28 -3.07 -11.16
N SER A 192 17.65 -1.87 -11.60
CA SER A 192 18.79 -1.14 -11.04
C SER A 192 18.57 -0.81 -9.57
N ALA A 193 19.65 -0.91 -8.79
CA ALA A 193 19.65 -0.53 -7.38
C ALA A 193 19.32 0.97 -7.21
N TYR A 194 18.56 1.27 -6.18
CA TYR A 194 18.53 2.58 -5.57
C TYR A 194 19.93 2.96 -5.10
N ALA A 195 20.40 4.13 -5.53
CA ALA A 195 21.65 4.73 -5.11
C ALA A 195 21.36 6.15 -4.61
N ALA A 196 21.70 6.42 -3.35
CA ALA A 196 21.45 7.72 -2.74
C ALA A 196 22.14 8.86 -3.52
N GLY A 197 21.47 9.99 -3.61
CA GLY A 197 21.97 11.18 -4.29
C GLY A 197 21.66 11.21 -5.79
N THR A 198 20.81 10.30 -6.27
CA THR A 198 20.37 10.25 -7.68
C THR A 198 18.93 10.74 -7.84
N SER A 199 18.43 11.57 -6.90
CA SER A 199 17.02 11.98 -6.85
C SER A 199 16.51 12.42 -8.22
N PRO A 200 15.53 11.72 -8.79
CA PRO A 200 14.99 12.06 -10.10
C PRO A 200 13.99 13.23 -10.02
N THR A 201 13.66 13.70 -8.81
CA THR A 201 12.75 14.83 -8.59
C THR A 201 13.48 15.95 -7.87
N ALA A 202 13.60 17.11 -8.52
CA ALA A 202 14.27 18.27 -7.95
C ALA A 202 13.58 18.76 -6.67
N GLY A 203 14.36 18.98 -5.61
CA GLY A 203 13.86 19.51 -4.33
C GLY A 203 13.19 18.47 -3.42
N VAL A 204 13.21 17.18 -3.78
CA VAL A 204 12.68 16.08 -2.97
C VAL A 204 13.83 15.14 -2.63
N ALA A 205 13.96 14.78 -1.35
CA ALA A 205 14.94 13.78 -0.93
C ALA A 205 14.76 12.45 -1.69
N ASP A 206 15.86 11.91 -2.21
CA ASP A 206 15.88 10.69 -3.05
C ASP A 206 15.19 9.50 -2.36
N ALA A 207 15.44 9.33 -1.06
CA ALA A 207 14.83 8.26 -0.26
C ALA A 207 13.30 8.38 -0.18
N VAL A 208 12.76 9.60 -0.17
CA VAL A 208 11.30 9.85 -0.16
C VAL A 208 10.71 9.51 -1.51
N VAL A 209 11.39 9.87 -2.60
CA VAL A 209 10.99 9.50 -3.96
C VAL A 209 10.96 7.98 -4.09
N ALA A 210 12.04 7.30 -3.68
CA ALA A 210 12.11 5.84 -3.66
C ALA A 210 10.96 5.23 -2.86
N LEU A 211 10.78 5.65 -1.60
CA LEU A 211 9.76 5.09 -0.71
C LEU A 211 8.35 5.29 -1.28
N SER A 212 7.99 6.53 -1.62
CA SER A 212 6.65 6.86 -2.09
C SER A 212 6.30 6.19 -3.42
N HIS A 213 7.26 6.13 -4.36
CA HIS A 213 7.11 5.40 -5.61
C HIS A 213 6.93 3.90 -5.38
N THR A 214 7.85 3.27 -4.65
CA THR A 214 7.83 1.82 -4.43
C THR A 214 6.58 1.41 -3.64
N ARG A 215 6.15 2.17 -2.63
CA ARG A 215 4.88 1.91 -1.92
C ARG A 215 3.68 2.00 -2.85
N ARG A 216 3.59 3.07 -3.65
CA ARG A 216 2.48 3.27 -4.58
C ARG A 216 2.35 2.11 -5.57
N ALA A 217 3.47 1.65 -6.12
CA ALA A 217 3.49 0.58 -7.11
C ALA A 217 3.20 -0.81 -6.52
N ASN A 218 3.75 -1.11 -5.34
CA ASN A 218 3.72 -2.47 -4.77
C ASN A 218 2.52 -2.75 -3.85
N THR A 219 1.74 -1.73 -3.47
CA THR A 219 0.56 -1.89 -2.59
C THR A 219 -0.78 -1.72 -3.32
N LEU A 220 -0.76 -1.82 -4.66
CA LEU A 220 -1.96 -1.72 -5.48
C LEU A 220 -3.03 -2.74 -5.06
N PHE A 221 -4.27 -2.27 -4.97
CA PHE A 221 -5.43 -3.05 -4.53
C PHE A 221 -5.36 -3.63 -3.11
N MET A 222 -4.36 -3.26 -2.30
CA MET A 222 -4.27 -3.65 -0.89
C MET A 222 -5.03 -2.69 0.04
N GLY A 223 -5.59 -1.59 -0.48
CA GLY A 223 -6.36 -0.61 0.31
C GLY A 223 -5.53 0.31 1.21
N LEU A 224 -4.27 0.56 0.84
CA LEU A 224 -3.31 1.40 1.59
C LEU A 224 -3.06 2.78 0.95
N ARG A 225 -3.52 2.98 -0.30
CA ARG A 225 -3.18 4.16 -1.09
C ARG A 225 -3.75 5.46 -0.53
N LEU A 226 -5.00 5.45 -0.06
CA LEU A 226 -5.66 6.67 0.43
C LEU A 226 -4.98 7.21 1.69
N GLN A 227 -4.58 6.31 2.60
CA GLN A 227 -3.86 6.65 3.81
C GLN A 227 -2.46 7.19 3.49
N ASP A 228 -1.76 6.57 2.53
CA ASP A 228 -0.50 7.09 1.99
C ASP A 228 -0.67 8.47 1.34
N MET A 229 -1.79 8.74 0.68
CA MET A 229 -2.08 10.08 0.15
C MET A 229 -2.22 11.11 1.26
N TYR A 230 -3.04 10.83 2.28
CA TYR A 230 -3.30 11.77 3.37
C TYR A 230 -2.05 12.08 4.18
N ARG A 231 -1.25 11.07 4.54
CA ARG A 231 -0.04 11.30 5.36
C ARG A 231 1.07 12.06 4.62
N TRP A 232 1.11 11.97 3.30
CA TRP A 232 2.08 12.68 2.45
C TRP A 232 1.50 13.95 1.79
N GLY A 233 0.26 14.33 2.11
CA GLY A 233 -0.37 15.52 1.52
C GLY A 233 -0.58 15.42 0.01
N LEU A 234 -0.67 14.21 -0.54
CA LEU A 234 -0.92 13.99 -1.97
C LEU A 234 -2.41 14.13 -2.27
N THR A 235 -2.73 14.74 -3.40
CA THR A 235 -4.10 14.92 -3.88
C THR A 235 -4.30 14.20 -5.21
N ASP A 236 -5.52 13.73 -5.48
CA ASP A 236 -5.89 13.29 -6.82
C ASP A 236 -6.44 14.48 -7.62
N PRO A 237 -6.04 14.69 -8.89
CA PRO A 237 -6.62 15.73 -9.74
C PRO A 237 -8.14 15.64 -9.92
N LYS A 238 -8.73 14.45 -9.72
CA LYS A 238 -10.18 14.22 -9.80
C LYS A 238 -10.91 14.64 -8.50
N TRP A 239 -10.20 14.92 -7.41
CA TRP A 239 -10.80 15.41 -6.18
C TRP A 239 -11.29 16.85 -6.36
N GLN A 240 -12.56 17.07 -6.04
CA GLN A 240 -13.13 18.42 -6.05
C GLN A 240 -12.55 19.24 -4.91
N ALA A 241 -12.19 20.50 -5.17
CA ALA A 241 -11.54 21.36 -4.17
C ALA A 241 -12.35 21.52 -2.87
N ALA A 242 -13.69 21.49 -2.96
CA ALA A 242 -14.59 21.58 -1.81
C ALA A 242 -14.96 20.22 -1.17
N SER A 243 -14.40 19.11 -1.66
CA SER A 243 -14.70 17.78 -1.11
C SER A 243 -14.10 17.61 0.30
N GLN A 244 -14.69 16.72 1.10
CA GLN A 244 -14.13 16.37 2.42
C GLN A 244 -12.75 15.74 2.32
N ALA A 245 -12.44 15.05 1.21
CA ALA A 245 -11.10 14.53 0.96
C ALA A 245 -10.03 15.65 0.90
N MET A 246 -10.40 16.85 0.46
CA MET A 246 -9.52 18.03 0.40
C MET A 246 -9.59 18.89 1.67
N THR A 247 -10.78 19.07 2.23
CA THR A 247 -11.03 20.03 3.33
C THR A 247 -10.89 19.41 4.72
N SER A 248 -10.84 18.09 4.82
CA SER A 248 -10.73 17.35 6.09
C SER A 248 -9.94 16.05 5.90
N PRO A 249 -8.65 16.12 5.50
CA PRO A 249 -7.81 14.94 5.29
C PRO A 249 -7.71 14.12 6.60
N GLY A 250 -7.87 12.81 6.47
CA GLY A 250 -7.97 11.88 7.62
C GLY A 250 -9.40 11.48 7.98
N MET A 251 -10.42 12.24 7.53
CA MET A 251 -11.81 11.83 7.64
C MET A 251 -12.12 10.72 6.63
N MET A 252 -12.56 9.56 7.14
CA MET A 252 -12.98 8.41 6.33
C MET A 252 -14.50 8.40 6.16
N LEU A 253 -15.04 7.33 5.56
CA LEU A 253 -16.47 7.15 5.36
C LEU A 253 -17.27 7.45 6.64
N PRO A 254 -18.41 8.17 6.55
CA PRO A 254 -19.21 8.50 7.72
C PRO A 254 -19.61 7.26 8.51
N ILE A 255 -19.65 7.39 9.84
CA ILE A 255 -20.23 6.35 10.70
C ILE A 255 -21.70 6.18 10.31
N THR A 256 -22.13 4.93 10.11
CA THR A 256 -23.50 4.67 9.66
C THR A 256 -24.51 5.14 10.72
N VAL A 257 -25.68 5.61 10.27
CA VAL A 257 -26.77 6.04 11.16
C VAL A 257 -27.23 4.94 12.12
N VAL A 258 -27.08 3.67 11.74
CA VAL A 258 -27.45 2.52 12.58
C VAL A 258 -26.50 2.42 13.76
N GLU A 259 -25.19 2.45 13.53
CA GLU A 259 -24.16 2.43 14.58
C GLU A 259 -24.35 3.61 15.54
N CYS A 260 -24.56 4.79 14.96
CA CYS A 260 -24.89 6.02 15.67
C CYS A 260 -26.09 5.91 16.63
N ARG A 261 -27.13 5.18 16.24
CA ARG A 261 -28.34 5.00 17.06
C ARG A 261 -28.20 3.89 18.09
N ALA A 262 -27.34 2.90 17.81
CA ALA A 262 -27.14 1.74 18.66
C ALA A 262 -26.10 1.97 19.75
N ASN A 263 -25.16 2.90 19.55
CA ASN A 263 -24.01 3.10 20.42
C ASN A 263 -23.93 4.56 20.93
N GLU A 264 -24.26 4.76 22.19
CA GLU A 264 -24.25 6.07 22.86
C GLU A 264 -22.87 6.72 22.96
N ASN A 265 -21.79 5.97 22.72
CA ASN A 265 -20.41 6.46 22.78
C ASN A 265 -19.92 7.08 21.46
N VAL A 266 -20.75 7.09 20.41
CA VAL A 266 -20.39 7.71 19.13
C VAL A 266 -20.62 9.23 19.21
N PRO A 267 -19.57 10.08 19.12
CA PRO A 267 -19.64 11.48 19.58
C PRO A 267 -20.54 12.42 18.74
N SER A 268 -20.78 12.11 17.47
CA SER A 268 -21.74 12.84 16.63
C SER A 268 -21.90 12.14 15.29
N CYS A 269 -23.15 11.99 14.84
CA CYS A 269 -23.48 11.60 13.48
C CYS A 269 -23.32 12.84 12.60
N GLY A 270 -22.21 12.91 11.86
CA GLY A 270 -22.01 13.92 10.82
C GLY A 270 -23.02 13.79 9.70
#